data_AF-T1AHJ1-F1
#
_entry.id   AF-T1AHJ1-F1
#
_cell.length_a   1.000
_cell.length_b   1.000
_cell.length_c   1.000
_cell.angle_alpha   90.00
_cell.angle_beta   90.00
_cell.angle_gamma   90.00
#
_symmetry.space_group_name_H-M   'P 1'
#
loop_
_entity.id
_entity.type
_entity.pdbx_description
1 polymer ?
#
loop_
_entity_poly.entity_id
_entity_poly.type
_entity_poly.pdbx_seq_one_letter_code
_entity_poly.pdbx_strand_id
1 'polypeptide(L)'
;ARFTVNGRPADPYGLTRLKKGDLVEFDTAGGGGFGDPAERDTTAVARDIASGRVTPERVELDYRFAPETGVARAGGVDKAR
;
A
#
# COMPACT_ATOMS: atom_id res chain seq x y z
N ALA A 1 -10.54 6.32 -11.54
CA ALA A 1 -9.06 6.25 -11.62
C ALA A 1 -8.57 7.57 -12.17
N ARG A 2 -7.49 8.13 -11.63
CA ARG A 2 -6.84 9.32 -12.20
C ARG A 2 -5.76 8.85 -13.16
N PHE A 3 -5.79 9.39 -14.37
CA PHE A 3 -4.78 9.11 -15.39
C PHE A 3 -4.26 10.45 -15.91
N THR A 4 -2.96 10.66 -15.82
CA THR A 4 -2.34 11.90 -16.29
C THR A 4 -1.14 11.65 -17.17
N VAL A 5 -0.93 12.57 -18.12
CA VAL A 5 0.28 12.65 -18.94
C VAL A 5 0.89 14.02 -18.69
N ASN A 6 2.14 14.06 -18.20
CA ASN A 6 2.85 15.27 -17.80
C ASN A 6 2.03 16.14 -16.83
N GLY A 7 1.36 15.49 -15.86
CA GLY A 7 0.53 16.15 -14.84
C GLY A 7 -0.83 16.67 -15.34
N ARG A 8 -1.18 16.47 -16.61
CA ARG A 8 -2.47 16.86 -17.17
C ARG A 8 -3.39 15.66 -17.31
N PRO A 9 -4.69 15.78 -16.99
CA PRO A 9 -5.65 14.70 -17.20
C PRO A 9 -5.63 14.22 -18.66
N ALA A 10 -5.65 12.90 -18.83
CA ALA A 10 -5.81 12.25 -20.12
C ALA A 10 -6.98 11.25 -20.04
N ASP A 11 -7.32 10.58 -21.14
CA ASP A 11 -8.46 9.65 -21.18
C ASP A 11 -8.06 8.28 -20.58
N PRO A 12 -8.60 7.90 -19.40
CA PRO A 12 -8.29 6.62 -18.76
C PRO A 12 -8.97 5.41 -19.42
N TYR A 13 -9.95 5.62 -20.29
CA TYR A 13 -10.76 4.55 -20.91
C TYR A 13 -10.71 4.55 -22.45
N GLY A 14 -10.09 5.56 -23.05
CA GLY A 14 -9.90 5.70 -24.49
C GLY A 14 -8.43 5.62 -24.93
N LEU A 15 -8.17 6.06 -26.17
CA LEU A 15 -6.84 6.06 -26.77
C LEU A 15 -6.08 7.34 -26.44
N THR A 16 -4.97 7.23 -25.72
CA THR A 16 -4.04 8.34 -25.45
C THR A 16 -2.74 8.16 -26.24
N ARG A 17 -2.38 9.15 -27.06
CA ARG A 17 -1.10 9.15 -27.81
C ARG A 17 0.02 9.69 -26.93
N LEU A 18 1.07 8.90 -26.74
CA LEU A 18 2.27 9.28 -26.00
C LEU A 18 3.41 9.64 -26.95
N LYS A 19 4.29 10.53 -26.50
CA LYS A 19 5.56 10.88 -27.14
C LYS A 19 6.71 10.37 -26.28
N LYS A 20 7.87 10.19 -26.92
CA LYS A 20 9.10 9.85 -26.20
C LYS A 20 9.39 10.92 -25.15
N GLY A 21 9.55 10.49 -23.89
CA GLY A 21 9.84 11.36 -22.76
C GLY A 21 8.63 11.81 -21.95
N ASP A 22 7.40 11.43 -22.32
CA ASP A 22 6.22 11.73 -21.51
C ASP A 22 6.25 10.96 -20.18
N LEU A 23 5.91 11.65 -19.08
CA LEU A 23 5.65 11.03 -17.78
C LEU A 23 4.16 10.67 -17.69
N VAL A 24 3.87 9.41 -17.40
CA VAL A 24 2.52 8.89 -17.30
C VAL A 24 2.27 8.43 -15.87
N GLU A 25 1.20 8.93 -15.25
CA GLU A 25 0.77 8.50 -13.90
C GLU A 25 -0.62 7.86 -13.98
N PHE A 26 -0.74 6.67 -13.39
CA PHE A 26 -2.00 5.99 -13.16
C PHE A 26 -2.23 5.87 -11.65
N ASP A 27 -3.34 6.39 -11.18
CA ASP A 27 -3.85 6.17 -9.83
C ASP A 27 -5.18 5.41 -9.94
N THR A 28 -5.08 4.12 -9.64
CA THR A 28 -6.19 3.18 -9.67
C THR A 28 -6.83 3.07 -8.30
N ALA A 29 -8.15 2.93 -8.27
CA ALA A 29 -8.83 2.60 -7.02
C ALA A 29 -8.35 1.23 -6.49
N GLY A 30 -8.14 1.13 -5.18
CA GLY A 30 -7.97 -0.15 -4.50
C GLY A 30 -9.29 -0.91 -4.32
N GLY A 31 -9.23 -2.08 -3.70
CA GLY A 31 -10.42 -2.80 -3.23
C GLY A 31 -11.00 -2.20 -1.94
N GLY A 32 -12.25 -2.53 -1.64
CA GLY A 32 -12.86 -2.22 -0.34
C GLY A 32 -12.36 -3.15 0.77
N GLY A 33 -12.35 -2.66 2.01
CA GLY A 33 -12.08 -3.46 3.20
C GLY A 33 -13.32 -4.18 3.73
N PHE A 34 -13.12 -5.09 4.69
CA PHE A 34 -14.18 -5.81 5.40
C PHE A 34 -13.86 -5.89 6.90
N GLY A 35 -14.89 -5.73 7.75
CA GLY A 35 -14.76 -5.77 9.20
C GLY A 35 -14.26 -4.47 9.82
N ASP A 36 -14.06 -4.47 11.15
CA ASP A 36 -13.45 -3.35 11.85
C ASP A 36 -11.92 -3.41 11.67
N PRO A 37 -11.28 -2.35 11.13
CA PRO A 37 -9.82 -2.28 11.03
C PRO A 37 -9.08 -2.50 12.36
N ALA A 38 -9.67 -2.12 13.49
CA ALA A 38 -9.07 -2.30 14.81
C ALA A 38 -9.00 -3.76 15.26
N GLU A 39 -9.80 -4.64 14.65
CA GLU A 39 -9.80 -6.08 14.91
C GLU A 39 -8.78 -6.85 14.03
N ARG A 40 -8.05 -6.14 13.15
CA ARG A 40 -7.05 -6.79 12.29
C ARG A 40 -5.88 -7.34 13.11
N ASP A 41 -5.39 -8.52 12.75
CA ASP A 41 -4.19 -9.09 13.38
C ASP A 41 -2.96 -8.19 13.19
N THR A 42 -2.27 -7.87 14.29
CA THR A 42 -1.10 -6.98 14.30
C THR A 42 0.07 -7.58 13.51
N THR A 43 0.20 -8.91 13.48
CA THR A 43 1.23 -9.60 12.67
C THR A 43 0.92 -9.47 11.17
N ALA A 44 -0.35 -9.47 10.78
CA ALA A 44 -0.76 -9.17 9.41
C ALA A 44 -0.43 -7.72 9.03
N VAL A 45 -0.67 -6.75 9.92
CA VAL A 45 -0.35 -5.33 9.68
C VAL A 45 1.16 -5.12 9.54
N ALA A 46 1.98 -5.76 10.37
CA ALA A 46 3.43 -5.72 10.24
C ALA A 46 3.92 -6.26 8.88
N ARG A 47 3.29 -7.32 8.36
CA ARG A 47 3.56 -7.83 7.02
C ARG A 47 3.10 -6.88 5.91
N ASP A 48 1.99 -6.19 6.09
CA ASP A 48 1.49 -5.21 5.12
C ASP A 48 2.44 -3.99 5.03
N ILE A 49 3.00 -3.56 6.17
CA ILE A 49 4.06 -2.53 6.20
C ILE A 49 5.32 -3.03 5.50
N ALA A 50 5.80 -4.23 5.86
CA ALA A 50 7.01 -4.80 5.26
C ALA A 50 6.89 -5.04 3.74
N SER A 51 5.67 -5.21 3.24
CA SER A 51 5.39 -5.36 1.80
C SER A 51 5.05 -4.05 1.09
N GLY A 52 5.07 -2.90 1.79
CA GLY A 52 4.78 -1.59 1.23
C GLY A 52 3.32 -1.37 0.84
N ARG A 53 2.39 -2.21 1.33
CA ARG A 53 0.95 -2.04 1.12
C ARG A 53 0.35 -0.97 2.03
N VAL A 54 0.93 -0.83 3.21
CA VAL A 54 0.58 0.15 4.24
C VAL A 54 1.84 0.93 4.58
N THR A 55 1.73 2.25 4.73
CA THR A 55 2.85 3.05 5.22
C THR A 55 2.80 3.12 6.76
N PRO A 56 3.94 3.19 7.47
CA PRO A 56 3.95 3.29 8.92
C PRO A 56 3.09 4.43 9.49
N GLU A 57 3.04 5.56 8.79
CA GLU A 57 2.29 6.76 9.19
C GLU A 57 0.77 6.54 9.15
N ARG A 58 0.30 5.59 8.32
CA ARG A 58 -1.12 5.26 8.17
C ARG A 58 -1.63 4.30 9.24
N VAL A 59 -0.74 3.61 9.94
CA VAL A 59 -1.12 2.52 10.85
C VAL A 59 -2.01 2.99 11.99
N GLU A 60 -1.62 4.08 12.65
CA GLU A 60 -2.38 4.64 13.78
C GLU A 60 -3.77 5.15 13.34
N LEU A 61 -3.82 5.80 12.18
CA LEU A 61 -5.06 6.36 11.63
C LEU A 61 -6.03 5.27 11.17
N ASP A 62 -5.52 4.28 10.45
CA ASP A 62 -6.35 3.32 9.74
C ASP A 62 -6.72 2.11 10.62
N TYR A 63 -5.81 1.66 11.49
CA TYR A 63 -6.02 0.48 12.33
C TYR A 63 -6.17 0.78 13.82
N ARG A 64 -5.95 2.03 14.27
CA ARG A 64 -6.15 2.45 15.66
C ARG A 64 -5.41 1.61 16.70
N PHE A 65 -4.29 0.99 16.33
CA PHE A 65 -3.40 0.37 17.29
C PHE A 65 -2.65 1.46 18.04
N ALA A 66 -2.56 1.35 19.36
CA ALA A 66 -1.48 2.00 20.08
C ALA A 66 -0.17 1.28 19.68
N PRO A 67 0.90 1.98 19.26
CA PRO A 67 2.15 1.32 18.95
C PRO A 67 2.73 0.74 20.24
N GLU A 68 2.54 -0.56 20.44
CA GLU A 68 3.33 -1.32 21.41
C GLU A 68 4.77 -1.32 20.88
N THR A 69 5.60 -0.44 21.42
CA THR A 69 7.04 -0.39 21.14
C THR A 69 7.66 -1.72 21.54
N GLY A 70 7.77 -2.62 20.57
CA GLY A 70 8.26 -3.97 20.78
C GLY A 70 8.64 -4.63 19.47
N VAL A 71 9.64 -4.06 18.77
CA VAL A 71 10.33 -4.79 17.70
C VAL A 71 11.10 -5.94 18.37
N ALA A 72 10.41 -7.06 18.59
CA ALA A 72 11.06 -8.33 18.82
C ALA A 72 11.74 -8.74 17.51
N ARG A 73 13.07 -8.71 17.51
CA ARG A 73 13.89 -9.31 16.45
C ARG A 73 13.65 -10.83 16.49
N ALA A 74 12.75 -11.34 15.65
CA ALA A 74 12.79 -12.73 15.23
C ALA A 74 13.82 -12.81 14.08
N GLY A 75 15.00 -13.42 14.24
CA GLY A 75 15.23 -14.77 14.74
C GLY A 75 15.27 -15.68 13.52
N GLY A 76 16.48 -15.96 13.02
CA GLY A 76 16.70 -16.73 11.80
C GLY A 76 16.05 -18.11 11.85
N VAL A 77 15.37 -18.49 10.78
CA VAL A 77 14.85 -19.84 10.57
C VAL A 77 15.90 -20.64 9.81
N ASP A 78 16.60 -21.49 10.56
CA ASP A 78 17.39 -22.61 10.05
C ASP A 78 16.46 -23.62 9.34
N LYS A 79 16.80 -23.98 8.09
CA LYS A 79 16.09 -25.01 7.33
C LYS A 79 16.79 -26.35 7.55
N ALA A 80 16.30 -27.12 8.51
CA ALA A 80 16.63 -28.54 8.63
C ALA A 80 15.49 -29.42 8.10
N ARG A 81 15.85 -30.14 7.03
CA ARG A 81 15.25 -31.35 6.43
C ARG A 81 14.16 -31.20 5.38
#